data_AF-A0A2I1UEI2-F1
#
_entry.id   AF-A0A2I1UEI2-F1
#
_cell.length_a   1.000
_cell.length_b   1.000
_cell.length_c   1.000
_cell.angle_alpha   90.00
_cell.angle_beta   90.00
_cell.angle_gamma   90.00
#
_symmetry.space_group_name_H-M   'P 1'
#
loop_
_entity.id
_entity.type
_entity.pdbx_description
1 polymer ?
#
loop_
_entity_poly.entity_id
_entity_poly.type
_entity_poly.pdbx_seq_one_letter_code
_entity_poly.pdbx_strand_id
1 'polypeptide(L)'
;MIDTIKRWIEKIKSSPILKPFIKTKVWFQENIIKRKLVIFSMLFLTWLSLLMGAIFSPQRQTYTSEQLKTKQIFANGSGEMKLVSQEYSPDTGIIVLQFETKDATTSIDRGIDAKRLKWKLYAQHKDSKIEMDVVPIIDNKVSVIIKGVPKNFGAFAIDVTNQTVSSSSIDVNISSPSSDSKKVSQKKSGEEDTVQFFVTPQNPQLEIKAIEVVSREEFTLQEIEKEINFQNEQSQKLTTSISQLKESIEDDNSRKASLQAEAKYLTGDDLEANQKNIATLDTNIETKNRTIETAYKNIEKLKAKLESLDKKKQAVKDGTFEFSNPIETVEMN
;
A
#
# COMPACT_ATOMS: atom_id res chain seq x y z
N MET A 1 61.85 45.65 -24.80
CA MET A 1 61.00 44.48 -24.50
C MET A 1 60.78 44.30 -22.99
N ILE A 2 61.81 44.45 -22.15
CA ILE A 2 61.68 44.41 -20.68
C ILE A 2 60.82 45.57 -20.13
N ASP A 3 60.94 46.78 -20.68
CA ASP A 3 60.17 47.93 -20.21
C ASP A 3 58.68 47.87 -20.56
N THR A 4 58.34 47.20 -21.66
CA THR A 4 56.95 46.97 -22.08
C THR A 4 56.26 45.99 -21.13
N ILE A 5 56.98 44.97 -20.66
CA ILE A 5 56.50 43.99 -19.68
C ILE A 5 56.33 44.64 -18.30
N LYS A 6 57.28 45.48 -17.87
CA LYS A 6 57.15 46.24 -16.60
C LYS A 6 55.93 47.15 -16.58
N ARG A 7 55.69 47.89 -17.67
CA ARG A 7 54.49 48.75 -17.80
C ARG A 7 53.19 47.93 -17.78
N TRP A 8 53.17 46.75 -18.38
CA TRP A 8 52.01 45.86 -18.35
C TRP A 8 51.73 45.33 -16.93
N ILE A 9 52.77 44.95 -16.19
CA ILE A 9 52.65 44.50 -14.78
C ILE A 9 52.15 45.65 -13.88
N GLU A 10 52.63 46.88 -14.08
CA GLU A 10 52.13 48.07 -13.36
C GLU A 10 50.67 48.38 -13.69
N LYS A 11 50.26 48.21 -14.96
CA LYS A 11 48.88 48.41 -15.40
C LYS A 11 47.93 47.36 -14.80
N ILE A 12 48.40 46.11 -14.66
CA ILE A 12 47.64 45.03 -13.99
C ILE A 12 47.53 45.29 -12.49
N LYS A 13 48.63 45.69 -11.82
CA LYS A 13 48.62 46.01 -10.37
C LYS A 13 47.77 47.24 -10.02
N SER A 14 47.62 48.19 -10.94
CA SER A 14 46.83 49.42 -10.74
C SER A 14 45.35 49.27 -11.11
N SER A 15 44.92 48.11 -11.63
CA SER A 15 43.53 47.83 -11.99
C SER A 15 42.60 47.88 -10.77
N PRO A 16 41.48 48.62 -10.81
CA PRO A 16 40.53 48.73 -9.70
C PRO A 16 39.92 47.40 -9.26
N ILE A 17 39.93 46.39 -10.13
CA ILE A 17 39.40 45.03 -9.86
C ILE A 17 40.37 44.20 -9.01
N LEU A 18 41.69 44.41 -9.18
CA LEU A 18 42.75 43.67 -8.46
C LEU A 18 43.18 44.34 -7.15
N LYS A 19 42.93 45.64 -6.99
CA LYS A 19 43.17 46.37 -5.72
C LYS A 19 42.60 45.67 -4.48
N PRO A 20 41.34 45.18 -4.45
CA PRO A 20 40.81 44.46 -3.28
C PRO A 20 41.54 43.13 -3.02
N PHE A 21 41.96 42.40 -4.05
CA PHE A 21 42.72 41.15 -3.93
C PHE A 21 44.16 41.36 -3.43
N ILE A 22 44.81 42.42 -3.89
CA ILE A 22 46.16 42.78 -3.42
C ILE A 22 46.08 43.26 -1.97
N LYS A 23 45.09 44.09 -1.63
CA LYS A 23 44.89 44.58 -0.25
C LYS A 23 44.57 43.45 0.73
N THR A 24 43.73 42.50 0.34
CA THR A 24 43.47 41.29 1.14
C THR A 24 44.70 40.41 1.27
N LYS A 25 45.47 40.19 0.19
CA LYS A 25 46.73 39.43 0.24
C LYS A 25 47.76 40.05 1.20
N VAL A 26 47.97 41.37 1.12
CA VAL A 26 48.88 42.10 2.02
C VAL A 26 48.40 42.01 3.46
N TRP A 27 47.09 42.21 3.70
CA TRP A 27 46.50 42.08 5.03
C TRP A 27 46.68 40.66 5.62
N PHE A 28 46.55 39.61 4.80
CA PHE A 28 46.83 38.22 5.17
C PHE A 28 48.31 37.92 5.41
N GLN A 29 49.23 38.66 4.77
CA GLN A 29 50.67 38.54 5.01
C GLN A 29 51.07 39.19 6.34
N GLU A 30 50.52 40.36 6.64
CA GLU A 30 50.79 41.13 7.88
C GLU A 30 50.16 40.47 9.12
N ASN A 31 48.96 39.89 8.99
CA ASN A 31 48.23 39.32 10.12
C ASN A 31 48.32 37.78 10.14
N ILE A 32 49.48 37.24 10.51
CA ILE A 32 49.77 35.79 10.49
C ILE A 32 48.75 34.98 11.31
N ILE A 33 48.34 35.46 12.48
CA ILE A 33 47.37 34.77 13.36
C ILE A 33 45.98 34.78 12.73
N LYS A 34 45.52 35.92 12.21
CA LYS A 34 44.21 36.05 11.56
C LYS A 34 44.12 35.21 10.28
N ARG A 35 45.22 35.09 9.52
CA ARG A 35 45.31 34.17 8.38
C ARG A 35 45.05 32.73 8.78
N LYS A 36 45.73 32.25 9.82
CA LYS A 36 45.53 30.88 10.34
C LYS A 36 44.09 30.68 10.83
N LEU A 37 43.54 31.68 11.52
CA LEU A 37 42.15 31.66 12.01
C LEU A 37 41.13 31.61 10.87
N VAL A 38 41.30 32.39 9.81
CA VAL A 38 40.38 32.37 8.65
C VAL A 38 40.46 31.04 7.90
N ILE A 39 41.67 30.52 7.66
CA ILE A 39 41.84 29.21 7.02
C ILE A 39 41.21 28.10 7.88
N PHE A 40 41.45 28.13 9.20
CA PHE A 40 40.84 27.19 10.14
C PHE A 40 39.31 27.30 10.16
N SER A 41 38.77 28.53 10.21
CA SER A 41 37.32 28.77 10.17
C SER A 41 36.69 28.26 8.88
N MET A 42 37.35 28.46 7.73
CA MET A 42 36.90 27.94 6.45
C MET A 42 36.89 26.41 6.41
N LEU A 43 37.96 25.76 6.91
CA LEU A 43 38.01 24.30 7.05
C LEU A 43 36.92 23.79 8.01
N PHE A 44 36.72 24.48 9.13
CA PHE A 44 35.71 24.14 10.12
C PHE A 44 34.29 24.25 9.56
N LEU A 45 33.98 25.32 8.82
CA LEU A 45 32.70 25.48 8.10
C LEU A 45 32.47 24.37 7.07
N THR A 46 33.53 23.97 6.36
CA THR A 46 33.46 22.87 5.39
C THR A 46 33.18 21.55 6.11
N TRP A 47 33.80 21.32 7.26
CA TRP A 47 33.57 20.14 8.09
C TRP A 47 32.16 20.11 8.69
N LEU A 48 31.66 21.26 9.16
CA LEU A 48 30.29 21.41 9.66
C LEU A 48 29.25 21.17 8.56
N SER A 49 29.52 21.62 7.34
CA SER A 49 28.70 21.35 6.15
C SER A 49 28.65 19.86 5.81
N LEU A 50 29.79 19.16 5.89
CA LEU A 50 29.83 17.71 5.70
C LEU A 50 29.05 16.95 6.78
N LEU A 51 29.13 17.38 8.04
CA LEU A 51 28.35 16.78 9.14
C LEU A 51 26.85 17.02 8.95
N MET A 52 26.44 18.23 8.58
CA MET A 52 25.04 18.53 8.23
C MET A 52 24.60 17.66 7.03
N GLY A 53 25.45 17.52 6.01
CA GLY A 53 25.21 16.64 4.89
C GLY A 53 25.03 15.17 5.30
N ALA A 54 25.76 14.69 6.32
CA ALA A 54 25.59 13.34 6.85
C ALA A 54 24.29 13.16 7.66
N ILE A 55 23.89 14.18 8.43
CA ILE A 55 22.64 14.17 9.22
C ILE A 55 21.40 14.22 8.30
N PHE A 56 21.45 15.01 7.23
CA PHE A 56 20.35 15.18 6.27
C PHE A 56 20.44 14.25 5.05
N SER A 57 21.52 13.47 4.93
CA SER A 57 21.61 12.47 3.87
C SER A 57 20.47 11.47 4.04
N PRO A 58 19.74 11.12 2.97
CA PRO A 58 18.81 10.01 2.99
C PRO A 58 19.52 8.77 3.54
N GLN A 59 18.86 8.02 4.43
CA GLN A 59 19.37 6.73 4.86
C GLN A 59 19.57 5.84 3.62
N ARG A 60 20.66 5.06 3.60
CA ARG A 60 20.88 4.09 2.52
C ARG A 60 19.68 3.15 2.47
N GLN A 61 18.93 3.20 1.37
CA GLN A 61 17.89 2.21 1.10
C GLN A 61 18.56 0.89 0.78
N THR A 62 18.47 -0.07 1.69
CA THR A 62 19.05 -1.41 1.52
C THR A 62 18.18 -2.32 0.64
N TYR A 63 16.91 -1.96 0.46
CA TYR A 63 15.93 -2.73 -0.32
C TYR A 63 15.41 -1.93 -1.51
N THR A 64 15.26 -2.59 -2.66
CA THR A 64 14.68 -1.97 -3.85
C THR A 64 13.16 -1.88 -3.72
N SER A 65 12.55 -0.95 -4.46
CA SER A 65 11.08 -0.86 -4.55
C SER A 65 10.44 -2.16 -5.05
N GLU A 66 11.19 -3.00 -5.76
CA GLU A 66 10.71 -4.31 -6.20
C GLU A 66 10.66 -5.33 -5.06
N GLN A 67 11.63 -5.30 -4.16
CA GLN A 67 11.63 -6.14 -2.97
C GLN A 67 10.54 -5.71 -1.97
N LEU A 68 10.21 -4.42 -1.94
CA LEU A 68 9.12 -3.89 -1.11
C LEU A 68 7.75 -3.92 -1.81
N LYS A 69 7.59 -4.70 -2.89
CA LYS A 69 6.30 -4.88 -3.57
C LYS A 69 5.30 -5.49 -2.59
N THR A 70 4.23 -4.76 -2.35
CA THR A 70 3.12 -5.21 -1.50
C THR A 70 2.12 -6.07 -2.23
N LYS A 71 2.14 -6.13 -3.56
CA LYS A 71 1.28 -7.02 -4.35
C LYS A 71 2.11 -8.11 -5.00
N GLN A 72 1.72 -9.36 -4.78
CA GLN A 72 2.37 -10.54 -5.33
C GLN A 72 1.32 -11.46 -6.00
N ILE A 73 1.73 -12.14 -7.06
CA ILE A 73 0.89 -13.08 -7.81
C ILE A 73 1.51 -14.47 -7.67
N PHE A 74 0.71 -15.48 -7.35
CA PHE A 74 1.21 -16.85 -7.20
C PHE A 74 1.55 -17.47 -8.57
N ALA A 75 2.69 -18.16 -8.65
CA ALA A 75 3.23 -18.71 -9.90
C ALA A 75 2.32 -19.76 -10.56
N ASN A 76 1.60 -20.57 -9.78
CA ASN A 76 0.56 -21.50 -10.27
C ASN A 76 -0.71 -20.83 -10.83
N GLY A 77 -0.81 -19.50 -10.83
CA GLY A 77 -2.00 -18.78 -11.27
C GLY A 77 -3.22 -19.01 -10.37
N SER A 78 -3.02 -19.46 -9.13
CA SER A 78 -4.09 -19.69 -8.15
C SER A 78 -4.70 -18.39 -7.61
N GLY A 79 -4.03 -17.25 -7.77
CA GLY A 79 -4.52 -15.98 -7.29
C GLY A 79 -3.44 -14.94 -7.05
N GLU A 80 -3.82 -13.91 -6.30
CA GLU A 80 -2.92 -12.84 -5.85
C GLU A 80 -3.11 -12.55 -4.36
N MET A 81 -2.05 -12.04 -3.73
CA MET A 81 -2.05 -11.57 -2.35
C MET A 81 -1.43 -10.16 -2.28
N LYS A 82 -2.05 -9.29 -1.49
CA LYS A 82 -1.64 -7.90 -1.33
C LYS A 82 -1.50 -7.54 0.16
N LEU A 83 -0.34 -7.06 0.57
CA LEU A 83 -0.10 -6.43 1.87
C LEU A 83 -0.66 -5.00 1.86
N VAL A 84 -1.76 -4.77 2.56
CA VAL A 84 -2.49 -3.48 2.52
C VAL A 84 -2.18 -2.56 3.69
N SER A 85 -1.75 -3.11 4.84
CA SER A 85 -1.35 -2.32 6.00
C SER A 85 -0.16 -2.97 6.70
N GLN A 86 0.74 -2.13 7.21
CA GLN A 86 1.90 -2.52 7.99
C GLN A 86 2.06 -1.53 9.15
N GLU A 87 1.85 -2.00 10.37
CA GLU A 87 1.97 -1.18 11.58
C GLU A 87 3.01 -1.79 12.51
N TYR A 88 3.84 -0.96 13.12
CA TYR A 88 4.84 -1.39 14.10
C TYR A 88 4.78 -0.51 15.35
N SER A 89 4.80 -1.16 16.51
CA SER A 89 4.95 -0.52 17.80
C SER A 89 6.31 -0.82 18.41
N PRO A 90 7.24 0.15 18.43
CA PRO A 90 8.55 -0.02 19.06
C PRO A 90 8.47 -0.27 20.57
N ASP A 91 7.42 0.22 21.23
CA ASP A 91 7.28 0.14 22.68
C ASP A 91 6.81 -1.24 23.14
N THR A 92 5.93 -1.87 22.37
CA THR A 92 5.41 -3.21 22.70
C THR A 92 6.07 -4.33 21.90
N GLY A 93 6.84 -4.00 20.86
CA GLY A 93 7.51 -4.99 20.01
C GLY A 93 6.54 -5.80 19.17
N ILE A 94 5.44 -5.17 18.73
CA ILE A 94 4.38 -5.80 17.95
C ILE A 94 4.35 -5.22 16.55
N ILE A 95 4.36 -6.08 15.54
CA ILE A 95 4.02 -5.74 14.16
C ILE A 95 2.64 -6.30 13.84
N VAL A 96 1.79 -5.49 13.21
CA VAL A 96 0.50 -5.90 12.67
C VAL A 96 0.50 -5.71 11.16
N LEU A 97 0.16 -6.76 10.43
CA LEU A 97 0.09 -6.78 8.98
C LEU A 97 -1.30 -7.18 8.54
N GLN A 98 -1.82 -6.52 7.52
CA GLN A 98 -3.10 -6.87 6.92
C GLN A 98 -2.88 -7.28 5.46
N PHE A 99 -3.35 -8.46 5.11
CA PHE A 99 -3.28 -9.01 3.77
C PHE A 99 -4.67 -9.14 3.16
N GLU A 100 -4.80 -8.80 1.89
CA GLU A 100 -5.95 -9.10 1.06
C GLU A 100 -5.59 -10.19 0.05
N THR A 101 -6.51 -11.12 -0.19
CA THR A 101 -6.32 -12.20 -1.17
C THR A 101 -7.40 -12.20 -2.23
N LYS A 102 -7.07 -12.68 -3.41
CA LYS A 102 -8.03 -12.92 -4.49
C LYS A 102 -7.77 -14.28 -5.09
N ASP A 103 -8.78 -15.14 -5.04
CA ASP A 103 -8.74 -16.46 -5.65
C ASP A 103 -9.04 -16.33 -7.15
N ALA A 104 -8.17 -16.90 -7.99
CA ALA A 104 -8.35 -16.94 -9.44
C ALA A 104 -8.85 -18.31 -9.94
N THR A 105 -9.01 -19.30 -9.06
CA THR A 105 -9.41 -20.66 -9.40
C THR A 105 -10.92 -20.85 -9.47
N THR A 106 -11.69 -19.89 -8.94
CA THR A 106 -13.16 -19.92 -8.97
C THR A 106 -13.72 -18.66 -9.61
N SER A 107 -14.90 -18.75 -10.19
CA SER A 107 -15.67 -17.58 -10.68
C SER A 107 -16.37 -16.82 -9.56
N ILE A 108 -16.21 -17.25 -8.31
CA ILE A 108 -16.84 -16.66 -7.14
C ILE A 108 -15.89 -15.58 -6.60
N ASP A 109 -16.42 -14.38 -6.38
CA ASP A 109 -15.68 -13.26 -5.80
C ASP A 109 -15.37 -13.51 -4.32
N ARG A 110 -14.31 -14.29 -4.07
CA ARG A 110 -13.82 -14.70 -2.75
C ARG A 110 -12.29 -14.65 -2.71
N GLY A 111 -11.77 -14.59 -1.49
CA GLY A 111 -10.34 -14.75 -1.24
C GLY A 111 -9.91 -16.22 -1.26
N ILE A 112 -8.60 -16.41 -1.19
CA ILE A 112 -8.00 -17.74 -1.07
C ILE A 112 -8.31 -18.28 0.33
N ASP A 113 -8.81 -19.52 0.41
CA ASP A 113 -9.05 -20.19 1.70
C ASP A 113 -7.79 -20.19 2.56
N ALA A 114 -7.87 -19.59 3.75
CA ALA A 114 -6.76 -19.47 4.67
C ALA A 114 -6.15 -20.82 5.07
N LYS A 115 -6.94 -21.91 5.05
CA LYS A 115 -6.45 -23.27 5.31
C LYS A 115 -5.49 -23.78 4.24
N ARG A 116 -5.51 -23.17 3.04
CA ARG A 116 -4.62 -23.49 1.91
C ARG A 116 -3.39 -22.58 1.86
N LEU A 117 -3.26 -21.63 2.77
CA LEU A 117 -2.11 -20.74 2.87
C LEU A 117 -1.17 -21.24 3.97
N LYS A 118 0.06 -21.58 3.59
CA LYS A 118 1.13 -21.92 4.54
C LYS A 118 2.07 -20.74 4.69
N TRP A 119 2.35 -20.38 5.92
CA TRP A 119 3.12 -19.20 6.26
C TRP A 119 4.45 -19.60 6.89
N LYS A 120 5.53 -18.90 6.54
CA LYS A 120 6.82 -18.99 7.23
C LYS A 120 7.33 -17.59 7.51
N LEU A 121 7.87 -17.40 8.72
CA LEU A 121 8.51 -16.14 9.12
C LEU A 121 10.02 -16.34 9.14
N TYR A 122 10.75 -15.47 8.45
CA TYR A 122 12.21 -15.44 8.47
C TYR A 122 12.71 -14.13 9.08
N ALA A 123 13.74 -14.25 9.90
CA ALA A 123 14.41 -13.12 10.54
C ALA A 123 15.93 -13.22 10.31
N GLN A 124 16.61 -12.07 10.28
CA GLN A 124 18.08 -12.03 10.18
C GLN A 124 18.79 -12.75 11.34
N HIS A 125 18.19 -12.72 12.52
CA HIS A 125 18.65 -13.45 13.69
C HIS A 125 17.48 -14.20 14.28
N LYS A 126 17.64 -15.51 14.45
CA LYS A 126 16.62 -16.33 15.11
C LYS A 126 16.52 -15.94 16.58
N ASP A 127 15.33 -15.60 17.03
CA ASP A 127 15.00 -15.42 18.44
C ASP A 127 13.69 -16.17 18.72
N SER A 128 13.72 -17.09 19.68
CA SER A 128 12.56 -17.88 20.10
C SER A 128 11.43 -17.04 20.70
N LYS A 129 11.68 -15.77 21.02
CA LYS A 129 10.64 -14.83 21.49
C LYS A 129 9.82 -14.23 20.34
N ILE A 130 10.29 -14.38 19.10
CA ILE A 130 9.60 -13.85 17.93
C ILE A 130 8.65 -14.92 17.42
N GLU A 131 7.36 -14.63 17.52
CA GLU A 131 6.27 -15.53 17.13
C GLU A 131 5.31 -14.79 16.21
N MET A 132 4.77 -15.52 15.23
CA MET A 132 3.79 -15.02 14.28
C MET A 132 2.44 -15.73 14.43
N ASP A 133 1.39 -14.96 14.68
CA ASP A 133 0.01 -15.42 14.69
C ASP A 133 -0.68 -15.00 13.40
N VAL A 134 -1.33 -15.95 12.72
CA VAL A 134 -2.12 -15.69 11.51
C VAL A 134 -3.60 -15.88 11.83
N VAL A 135 -4.42 -14.89 11.47
CA VAL A 135 -5.84 -14.87 11.79
C VAL A 135 -6.66 -14.44 10.56
N PRO A 136 -7.48 -15.34 9.98
CA PRO A 136 -8.40 -14.94 8.92
C PRO A 136 -9.54 -14.11 9.50
N ILE A 137 -9.74 -12.88 9.01
CA ILE A 137 -10.80 -11.98 9.49
C ILE A 137 -12.08 -12.20 8.67
N ILE A 138 -11.98 -12.04 7.35
CA ILE A 138 -13.03 -12.40 6.38
C ILE A 138 -12.41 -13.22 5.24
N ASP A 139 -13.25 -13.75 4.33
CA ASP A 139 -12.80 -14.64 3.24
C ASP A 139 -11.60 -14.13 2.46
N ASN A 140 -11.50 -12.82 2.24
CA ASN A 140 -10.43 -12.19 1.48
C ASN A 140 -9.46 -11.36 2.32
N LYS A 141 -9.56 -11.33 3.65
CA LYS A 141 -8.68 -10.53 4.52
C LYS A 141 -8.09 -11.38 5.64
N VAL A 142 -6.77 -11.35 5.76
CA VAL A 142 -5.99 -12.06 6.78
C VAL A 142 -5.16 -11.05 7.55
N SER A 143 -5.28 -11.05 8.88
CA SER A 143 -4.41 -10.27 9.76
C SER A 143 -3.30 -11.16 10.32
N VAL A 144 -2.09 -10.62 10.37
CA VAL A 144 -0.91 -11.29 10.91
C VAL A 144 -0.30 -10.42 12.00
N ILE A 145 -0.03 -11.03 13.15
CA ILE A 145 0.64 -10.38 14.28
C ILE A 145 2.03 -11.01 14.41
N ILE A 146 3.06 -10.19 14.54
CA ILE A 146 4.39 -10.66 14.92
C ILE A 146 4.73 -10.04 16.29
N LYS A 147 4.98 -10.89 17.28
CA LYS A 147 5.30 -10.49 18.66
C LYS A 147 6.80 -10.60 18.90
N GLY A 148 7.30 -9.93 19.94
CA GLY A 148 8.70 -10.02 20.36
C GLY A 148 9.70 -9.30 19.44
N VAL A 149 9.22 -8.36 18.61
CA VAL A 149 10.04 -7.66 17.62
C VAL A 149 10.95 -6.62 18.31
N PRO A 150 12.27 -6.64 18.10
CA PRO A 150 13.18 -5.66 18.69
C PRO A 150 13.14 -4.30 17.97
N LYS A 151 13.44 -3.21 18.69
CA LYS A 151 13.46 -1.82 18.17
C LYS A 151 14.30 -1.63 16.91
N ASN A 152 15.35 -2.41 16.75
CA ASN A 152 16.33 -2.33 15.66
C ASN A 152 16.30 -3.55 14.74
N PHE A 153 15.13 -4.17 14.54
CA PHE A 153 15.00 -5.29 13.60
C PHE A 153 15.42 -4.85 12.18
N GLY A 154 16.21 -5.68 11.49
CA GLY A 154 16.70 -5.36 10.15
C GLY A 154 15.60 -5.51 9.10
N ALA A 155 15.16 -6.74 8.88
CA ALA A 155 13.98 -7.08 8.09
C ALA A 155 13.44 -8.45 8.52
N PHE A 156 12.14 -8.62 8.34
CA PHE A 156 11.48 -9.91 8.29
C PHE A 156 11.10 -10.22 6.84
N ALA A 157 11.24 -11.48 6.44
CA ALA A 157 10.55 -11.98 5.25
C ALA A 157 9.45 -12.94 5.66
N ILE A 158 8.32 -12.82 4.99
CA ILE A 158 7.15 -13.66 5.20
C ILE A 158 6.90 -14.38 3.89
N ASP A 159 7.13 -15.68 3.90
CA ASP A 159 6.78 -16.55 2.79
C ASP A 159 5.35 -17.04 2.98
N VAL A 160 4.57 -16.96 1.90
CA VAL A 160 3.23 -17.50 1.84
C VAL A 160 3.16 -18.47 0.68
N THR A 161 2.99 -19.75 0.96
CA THR A 161 2.78 -20.79 -0.05
C THR A 161 1.30 -21.05 -0.23
N ASN A 162 0.78 -20.89 -1.45
CA ASN A 162 -0.60 -21.23 -1.79
C ASN A 162 -0.72 -22.67 -2.30
N GLN A 163 -1.44 -23.50 -1.54
CA GLN A 163 -1.69 -24.91 -1.86
C GLN A 163 -3.00 -25.14 -2.65
N THR A 164 -3.60 -24.08 -3.18
CA THR A 164 -4.80 -24.18 -4.03
C THR A 164 -4.42 -24.73 -5.40
N VAL A 165 -5.08 -25.83 -5.79
CA VAL A 165 -4.83 -26.48 -7.08
C VAL A 165 -5.59 -25.73 -8.17
N SER A 166 -4.86 -25.13 -9.10
CA SER A 166 -5.46 -24.53 -10.30
C SER A 166 -5.77 -25.61 -11.34
N SER A 167 -6.95 -25.57 -11.95
CA SER A 167 -7.37 -26.51 -12.99
C SER A 167 -6.48 -26.44 -14.24
N SER A 168 -5.91 -25.27 -14.54
CA SER A 168 -4.95 -25.08 -15.63
C SER A 168 -3.62 -25.81 -15.40
N SER A 169 -3.38 -26.28 -14.17
CA SER A 169 -2.16 -26.96 -13.76
C SER A 169 -2.27 -28.49 -13.72
N ILE A 170 -3.46 -29.03 -14.06
CA ILE A 170 -3.78 -30.47 -14.08
C ILE A 170 -3.58 -30.98 -15.51
N ASP A 171 -2.55 -31.81 -15.72
CA ASP A 171 -2.37 -32.53 -16.98
C ASP A 171 -3.10 -33.88 -16.90
N VAL A 172 -4.13 -34.04 -17.72
CA VAL A 172 -4.90 -35.29 -17.85
C VAL A 172 -4.52 -36.08 -19.12
N ASN A 173 -3.50 -35.62 -19.85
CA ASN A 173 -3.07 -36.30 -21.07
C ASN A 173 -2.24 -37.54 -20.76
N ILE A 174 -2.52 -38.62 -21.49
CA ILE A 174 -1.70 -39.84 -21.46
C ILE A 174 -0.55 -39.67 -22.45
N SER A 175 0.68 -39.83 -21.99
CA SER A 175 1.85 -39.77 -22.87
C SER A 175 1.85 -40.96 -23.83
N SER A 176 1.72 -40.68 -25.12
CA SER A 176 1.80 -41.70 -26.18
C SER A 176 3.19 -41.67 -26.82
N PRO A 177 3.85 -42.82 -27.11
CA PRO A 177 5.25 -42.86 -27.54
C PRO A 177 5.54 -42.23 -28.92
N SER A 178 4.52 -41.86 -29.69
CA SER A 178 4.66 -41.50 -31.10
C SER A 178 3.92 -40.23 -31.50
N SER A 179 4.01 -39.17 -30.70
CA SER A 179 3.47 -37.87 -31.11
C SER A 179 4.31 -36.73 -30.54
N ASP A 180 5.07 -36.06 -31.42
CA ASP A 180 5.63 -34.71 -31.23
C ASP A 180 4.50 -33.68 -31.08
N SER A 181 3.69 -33.84 -30.04
CA SER A 181 2.72 -32.85 -29.61
C SER A 181 3.47 -31.86 -28.72
N LYS A 182 3.41 -30.59 -29.13
CA LYS A 182 3.95 -29.43 -28.41
C LYS A 182 3.67 -29.61 -26.92
N LYS A 183 4.74 -29.78 -26.14
CA LYS A 183 4.72 -29.69 -24.68
C LYS A 183 3.88 -28.47 -24.31
N VAL A 184 2.69 -28.71 -23.78
CA VAL A 184 1.97 -27.75 -22.95
C VAL A 184 3.00 -27.30 -21.91
N SER A 185 3.22 -25.98 -21.90
CA SER A 185 4.27 -25.29 -21.18
C SER A 185 4.62 -26.01 -19.88
N GLN A 186 5.81 -26.63 -19.85
CA GLN A 186 6.35 -27.24 -18.66
C GLN A 186 6.24 -26.22 -17.53
N LYS A 187 5.51 -26.57 -16.45
CA LYS A 187 5.79 -26.03 -15.13
C LYS A 187 7.31 -25.95 -15.01
N LYS A 188 7.85 -24.75 -14.76
CA LYS A 188 9.22 -24.66 -14.24
C LYS A 188 9.19 -25.41 -12.91
N SER A 189 9.59 -26.67 -12.96
CA SER A 189 9.87 -27.50 -11.79
C SER A 189 10.96 -26.78 -11.00
N GLY A 190 10.56 -25.96 -10.02
CA GLY A 190 11.49 -25.26 -9.13
C GLY A 190 10.99 -23.94 -8.54
N GLU A 191 10.03 -23.24 -9.15
CA GLU A 191 9.39 -22.08 -8.51
C GLU A 191 8.25 -22.61 -7.63
N GLU A 192 8.48 -22.69 -6.31
CA GLU A 192 7.41 -22.99 -5.36
C GLU A 192 6.28 -21.97 -5.53
N ASP A 193 5.03 -22.37 -5.23
CA ASP A 193 3.85 -21.49 -5.20
C ASP A 193 3.88 -20.52 -4.01
N THR A 194 5.07 -19.98 -3.74
CA THR A 194 5.46 -19.20 -2.59
C THR A 194 5.72 -17.78 -3.04
N VAL A 195 5.03 -16.82 -2.42
CA VAL A 195 5.30 -15.40 -2.56
C VAL A 195 5.95 -14.89 -1.28
N GLN A 196 6.80 -13.88 -1.39
CA GLN A 196 7.55 -13.33 -0.27
C GLN A 196 7.21 -11.86 -0.05
N PHE A 197 7.00 -11.47 1.21
CA PHE A 197 6.79 -10.09 1.64
C PHE A 197 7.86 -9.66 2.63
N PHE A 198 8.44 -8.48 2.43
CA PHE A 198 9.44 -7.92 3.32
C PHE A 198 8.84 -6.85 4.24
N VAL A 199 9.12 -6.96 5.53
CA VAL A 199 8.77 -5.96 6.54
C VAL A 199 10.05 -5.42 7.16
N THR A 200 10.29 -4.12 7.05
CA THR A 200 11.52 -3.47 7.51
C THR A 200 11.24 -2.03 7.98
N PRO A 201 11.96 -1.51 9.01
CA PRO A 201 11.83 -0.10 9.41
C PRO A 201 12.18 0.89 8.30
N GLN A 202 12.93 0.45 7.29
CA GLN A 202 13.29 1.26 6.13
C GLN A 202 12.14 1.40 5.12
N ASN A 203 11.05 0.65 5.27
CA ASN A 203 9.90 0.73 4.38
C ASN A 203 9.06 1.96 4.74
N PRO A 204 8.88 2.95 3.84
CA PRO A 204 8.06 4.12 4.12
C PRO A 204 6.57 3.81 4.34
N GLN A 205 6.11 2.61 3.96
CA GLN A 205 4.75 2.13 4.19
C GLN A 205 4.54 1.51 5.58
N LEU A 206 5.61 1.34 6.37
CA LEU A 206 5.51 0.87 7.75
C LEU A 206 5.13 2.05 8.66
N GLU A 207 3.92 2.02 9.20
CA GLU A 207 3.43 3.06 10.10
C GLU A 207 3.86 2.77 11.55
N ILE A 208 4.46 3.77 12.21
CA ILE A 208 4.82 3.66 13.62
C ILE A 208 3.62 4.09 14.47
N LYS A 209 3.04 3.15 15.24
CA LYS A 209 1.87 3.38 16.10
C LYS A 209 2.02 2.70 17.45
N ALA A 210 1.36 3.23 18.46
CA ALA A 210 1.19 2.53 19.73
C ALA A 210 0.20 1.38 19.52
N ILE A 211 0.60 0.15 19.85
CA ILE A 211 -0.24 -1.04 19.76
C ILE A 211 -0.23 -1.67 21.14
N GLU A 212 -1.40 -1.85 21.74
CA GLU A 212 -1.52 -2.46 23.07
C GLU A 212 -1.10 -3.93 23.04
N VAL A 213 -0.42 -4.38 24.10
CA VAL A 213 -0.11 -5.81 24.27
C VAL A 213 -1.39 -6.53 24.67
N VAL A 214 -2.00 -7.20 23.72
CA VAL A 214 -3.22 -7.97 23.92
C VAL A 214 -2.99 -9.45 23.61
N SER A 215 -3.84 -10.32 24.15
CA SER A 215 -3.80 -11.74 23.79
C SER A 215 -4.17 -11.91 22.30
N ARG A 216 -3.92 -13.10 21.75
CA ARG A 216 -4.28 -13.38 20.36
C ARG A 216 -5.79 -13.28 20.13
N GLU A 217 -6.57 -13.74 21.11
CA GLU A 217 -8.02 -13.68 21.12
C GLU A 217 -8.49 -12.22 21.12
N GLU A 218 -7.96 -11.41 22.03
CA GLU A 218 -8.33 -10.01 22.14
C GLU A 218 -7.91 -9.21 20.90
N PHE A 219 -6.72 -9.47 20.34
CA PHE A 219 -6.32 -8.90 19.05
C PHE A 219 -7.32 -9.28 17.94
N THR A 220 -7.71 -10.55 17.89
CA THR A 220 -8.66 -11.04 16.88
C THR A 220 -10.00 -10.34 17.02
N LEU A 221 -10.48 -10.14 18.25
CA LEU A 221 -11.70 -9.38 18.52
C LEU A 221 -11.58 -7.92 18.05
N GLN A 222 -10.45 -7.28 18.31
CA GLN A 222 -10.19 -5.90 17.86
C GLN A 222 -10.19 -5.79 16.34
N GLU A 223 -9.52 -6.70 15.62
CA GLU A 223 -9.51 -6.70 14.16
C GLU A 223 -10.90 -7.00 13.56
N ILE A 224 -11.66 -7.90 14.18
CA ILE A 224 -13.06 -8.15 13.79
C ILE A 224 -13.91 -6.89 14.02
N GLU A 225 -13.73 -6.19 15.15
CA GLU A 225 -14.47 -4.95 15.44
C GLU A 225 -14.14 -3.83 14.45
N LYS A 226 -12.85 -3.65 14.14
CA LYS A 226 -12.40 -2.71 13.10
C LYS A 226 -13.06 -3.02 11.76
N GLU A 227 -13.12 -4.30 11.39
CA GLU A 227 -13.77 -4.72 10.16
C GLU A 227 -15.29 -4.47 10.20
N ILE A 228 -15.98 -4.78 11.30
CA ILE A 228 -17.40 -4.47 11.48
C ILE A 228 -17.68 -2.98 11.31
N ASN A 229 -16.87 -2.13 11.94
CA ASN A 229 -17.00 -0.68 11.83
C ASN A 229 -16.80 -0.21 10.38
N PHE A 230 -15.77 -0.70 9.71
CA PHE A 230 -15.53 -0.40 8.30
C PHE A 230 -16.73 -0.79 7.42
N GLN A 231 -17.29 -1.99 7.60
CA GLN A 231 -18.46 -2.44 6.82
C GLN A 231 -19.71 -1.60 7.12
N ASN A 232 -19.91 -1.17 8.36
CA ASN A 232 -21.00 -0.26 8.75
C ASN A 232 -20.86 1.13 8.10
N GLU A 233 -19.64 1.69 8.06
CA GLU A 233 -19.37 2.96 7.36
C GLU A 233 -19.68 2.85 5.86
N GLN A 234 -19.31 1.73 5.22
CA GLN A 234 -19.67 1.50 3.81
C GLN A 234 -21.18 1.44 3.60
N SER A 235 -21.92 0.77 4.51
CA SER A 235 -23.39 0.70 4.48
C SER A 235 -24.03 2.09 4.62
N GLN A 236 -23.51 2.91 5.54
CA GLN A 236 -23.98 4.28 5.73
C GLN A 236 -23.73 5.13 4.47
N LYS A 237 -22.54 5.03 3.88
CA LYS A 237 -22.20 5.72 2.64
C LYS A 237 -23.17 5.37 1.50
N LEU A 238 -23.46 4.08 1.31
CA LEU A 238 -24.43 3.63 0.29
C LEU A 238 -25.84 4.16 0.57
N THR A 239 -26.27 4.17 1.84
CA THR A 239 -27.58 4.69 2.25
C THR A 239 -27.70 6.19 1.96
N THR A 240 -26.67 6.98 2.27
CA THR A 240 -26.61 8.41 1.94
C THR A 240 -26.67 8.64 0.43
N SER A 241 -25.90 7.87 -0.36
CA SER A 241 -25.93 7.96 -1.82
C SER A 241 -27.32 7.62 -2.40
N ILE A 242 -28.02 6.62 -1.84
CA ILE A 242 -29.40 6.31 -2.24
C ILE A 242 -30.34 7.49 -1.95
N SER A 243 -30.22 8.16 -0.80
CA SER A 243 -31.02 9.34 -0.47
C SER A 243 -30.82 10.46 -1.49
N GLN A 244 -29.56 10.80 -1.79
CA GLN A 244 -29.21 11.83 -2.76
C GLN A 244 -29.71 11.50 -4.17
N LEU A 245 -29.65 10.23 -4.58
CA LEU A 245 -30.18 9.80 -5.87
C LEU A 245 -31.71 9.93 -5.92
N LYS A 246 -32.42 9.65 -4.82
CA LYS A 246 -33.88 9.83 -4.74
C LYS A 246 -34.28 11.30 -4.82
N GLU A 247 -33.61 12.18 -4.07
CA GLU A 247 -33.81 13.64 -4.17
C GLU A 247 -33.54 14.13 -5.60
N SER A 248 -32.47 13.66 -6.23
CA SER A 248 -32.14 14.02 -7.62
C SER A 248 -33.16 13.49 -8.65
N ILE A 249 -33.84 12.36 -8.38
CA ILE A 249 -34.94 11.87 -9.20
C ILE A 249 -36.19 12.73 -9.00
N GLU A 250 -36.46 13.19 -7.79
CA GLU A 250 -37.59 14.07 -7.50
C GLU A 250 -37.46 15.42 -8.20
N ASP A 251 -36.25 16.01 -8.20
CA ASP A 251 -35.92 17.20 -8.98
C ASP A 251 -36.16 17.00 -10.49
N ASP A 252 -35.71 15.87 -11.05
CA ASP A 252 -35.90 15.57 -12.47
C ASP A 252 -37.38 15.37 -12.83
N ASN A 253 -38.15 14.72 -11.95
CA ASN A 253 -39.59 14.58 -12.11
C ASN A 253 -40.31 15.93 -12.07
N SER A 254 -39.90 16.84 -11.18
CA SER A 254 -40.43 18.21 -11.11
C SER A 254 -40.12 19.01 -12.38
N ARG A 255 -38.87 18.94 -12.88
CA ARG A 255 -38.50 19.55 -14.18
C ARG A 255 -39.30 18.96 -15.34
N LYS A 256 -39.46 17.63 -15.37
CA LYS A 256 -40.25 16.94 -16.38
C LYS A 256 -41.71 17.42 -16.37
N ALA A 257 -42.32 17.54 -15.19
CA ALA A 257 -43.69 18.04 -15.07
C ALA A 257 -43.85 19.48 -15.60
N SER A 258 -42.87 20.36 -15.32
CA SER A 258 -42.84 21.72 -15.87
C SER A 258 -42.74 21.72 -17.40
N LEU A 259 -41.82 20.93 -17.98
CA LEU A 259 -41.68 20.80 -19.44
C LEU A 259 -42.94 20.23 -20.11
N GLN A 260 -43.62 19.29 -19.44
CA GLN A 260 -44.90 18.74 -19.91
C GLN A 260 -46.03 19.77 -19.86
N ALA A 261 -46.04 20.66 -18.88
CA ALA A 261 -47.00 21.75 -18.79
C ALA A 261 -46.76 22.80 -19.89
N GLU A 262 -45.50 23.16 -20.14
CA GLU A 262 -45.08 24.14 -21.16
C GLU A 262 -45.33 23.64 -22.59
N ALA A 263 -45.21 22.33 -22.84
CA ALA A 263 -45.44 21.71 -24.14
C ALA A 263 -46.78 22.09 -24.80
N LYS A 264 -47.80 22.46 -24.01
CA LYS A 264 -49.12 22.89 -24.50
C LYS A 264 -49.09 24.19 -25.31
N TYR A 265 -48.04 24.99 -25.15
CA TYR A 265 -47.87 26.29 -25.79
C TYR A 265 -46.80 26.30 -26.88
N LEU A 266 -46.10 25.17 -27.09
CA LEU A 266 -44.99 25.05 -28.03
C LEU A 266 -45.45 24.41 -29.35
N THR A 267 -44.80 24.77 -30.45
CA THR A 267 -45.04 24.21 -31.80
C THR A 267 -43.74 24.11 -32.59
N GLY A 268 -43.71 23.26 -33.62
CA GLY A 268 -42.54 23.14 -34.50
C GLY A 268 -41.28 22.70 -33.74
N ASP A 269 -40.16 23.35 -34.05
CA ASP A 269 -38.83 23.02 -33.52
C ASP A 269 -38.77 23.11 -31.98
N ASP A 270 -39.47 24.08 -31.37
CA ASP A 270 -39.47 24.25 -29.91
C ASP A 270 -40.15 23.08 -29.19
N LEU A 271 -41.23 22.55 -29.77
CA LEU A 271 -41.92 21.37 -29.23
C LEU A 271 -41.02 20.12 -29.34
N GLU A 272 -40.30 19.97 -30.45
CA GLU A 272 -39.38 18.86 -30.65
C GLU A 272 -38.21 18.93 -29.66
N ALA A 273 -37.62 20.11 -29.45
CA ALA A 273 -36.56 20.32 -28.46
C ALA A 273 -37.05 20.00 -27.03
N ASN A 274 -38.25 20.44 -26.67
CA ASN A 274 -38.85 20.14 -25.37
C ASN A 274 -39.05 18.62 -25.16
N GLN A 275 -39.53 17.90 -26.18
CA GLN A 275 -39.68 16.45 -26.12
C GLN A 275 -38.32 15.73 -25.96
N LYS A 276 -37.27 16.19 -26.63
CA LYS A 276 -35.90 15.67 -26.43
C LYS A 276 -35.39 15.88 -25.01
N ASN A 277 -35.67 17.04 -24.42
CA ASN A 277 -35.32 17.32 -23.02
C ASN A 277 -36.05 16.37 -22.05
N ILE A 278 -37.34 16.12 -22.26
CA ILE A 278 -38.13 15.16 -21.48
C ILE A 278 -37.53 13.74 -21.59
N ALA A 279 -37.22 13.29 -22.81
CA ALA A 279 -36.62 11.97 -23.03
C ALA A 279 -35.23 11.82 -22.35
N THR A 280 -34.46 12.91 -22.31
CA THR A 280 -33.18 12.96 -21.59
C THR A 280 -33.38 12.82 -20.09
N LEU A 281 -34.38 13.50 -19.51
CA LEU A 281 -34.72 13.36 -18.08
C LEU A 281 -35.18 11.93 -17.76
N ASP A 282 -35.96 11.29 -18.63
CA ASP A 282 -36.39 9.90 -18.46
C ASP A 282 -35.20 8.93 -18.42
N THR A 283 -34.24 9.11 -19.33
CA THR A 283 -33.01 8.31 -19.36
C THR A 283 -32.17 8.51 -18.09
N ASN A 284 -32.09 9.75 -17.59
CA ASN A 284 -31.38 10.07 -16.35
C ASN A 284 -32.04 9.41 -15.13
N ILE A 285 -33.36 9.48 -15.03
CA ILE A 285 -34.13 8.83 -13.95
C ILE A 285 -33.93 7.31 -13.97
N GLU A 286 -34.00 6.68 -15.14
CA GLU A 286 -33.77 5.24 -15.28
C GLU A 286 -32.36 4.84 -14.84
N THR A 287 -31.34 5.61 -15.25
CA THR A 287 -29.94 5.36 -14.86
C THR A 287 -29.74 5.49 -13.35
N LYS A 288 -30.35 6.50 -12.72
CA LYS A 288 -30.32 6.68 -11.26
C LYS A 288 -31.01 5.53 -10.55
N ASN A 289 -32.16 5.07 -11.03
CA ASN A 289 -32.87 3.91 -10.47
C ASN A 289 -32.03 2.62 -10.52
N ARG A 290 -31.39 2.33 -11.67
CA ARG A 290 -30.46 1.17 -11.77
C ARG A 290 -29.27 1.27 -10.81
N THR A 291 -28.79 2.48 -10.56
CA THR A 291 -27.72 2.74 -9.59
C THR A 291 -28.21 2.49 -8.16
N ILE A 292 -29.43 2.93 -7.81
CA ILE A 292 -30.07 2.64 -6.52
C ILE A 292 -30.23 1.13 -6.32
N GLU A 293 -30.71 0.38 -7.32
CA GLU A 293 -30.83 -1.08 -7.25
C GLU A 293 -29.49 -1.77 -6.98
N THR A 294 -28.43 -1.31 -7.64
CA THR A 294 -27.07 -1.82 -7.42
C THR A 294 -26.58 -1.53 -5.99
N ALA A 295 -26.86 -0.32 -5.48
CA ALA A 295 -26.53 0.05 -4.11
C ALA A 295 -27.26 -0.84 -3.09
N TYR A 296 -28.55 -1.12 -3.29
CA TYR A 296 -29.29 -2.06 -2.44
C TYR A 296 -28.71 -3.47 -2.46
N LYS A 297 -28.36 -4.01 -3.65
CA LYS A 297 -27.69 -5.32 -3.76
C LYS A 297 -26.35 -5.35 -3.00
N ASN A 298 -25.60 -4.25 -3.02
CA ASN A 298 -24.35 -4.14 -2.26
C ASN A 298 -24.60 -4.09 -0.75
N ILE A 299 -25.63 -3.37 -0.28
CA ILE A 299 -26.03 -3.37 1.13
C ILE A 299 -26.39 -4.78 1.61
N GLU A 300 -27.11 -5.57 0.81
CA GLU A 300 -27.43 -6.96 1.18
C GLU A 300 -26.17 -7.84 1.30
N LYS A 301 -25.19 -7.66 0.41
CA LYS A 301 -23.88 -8.32 0.53
C LYS A 301 -23.14 -7.91 1.81
N LEU A 302 -23.19 -6.63 2.18
CA LEU A 302 -22.58 -6.11 3.41
C LEU A 302 -23.24 -6.71 4.66
N LYS A 303 -24.58 -6.82 4.68
CA LYS A 303 -25.31 -7.47 5.79
C LYS A 303 -24.88 -8.92 5.99
N ALA A 304 -24.80 -9.70 4.91
CA ALA A 304 -24.32 -11.09 5.00
C ALA A 304 -22.89 -11.19 5.54
N LYS A 305 -22.01 -10.24 5.19
CA LYS A 305 -20.64 -10.15 5.75
C LYS A 305 -20.65 -9.82 7.24
N LEU A 306 -21.47 -8.85 7.65
CA LEU A 306 -21.63 -8.48 9.07
C LEU A 306 -22.14 -9.66 9.91
N GLU A 307 -23.14 -10.40 9.42
CA GLU A 307 -23.62 -11.61 10.11
C GLU A 307 -22.52 -12.67 10.27
N SER A 308 -21.66 -12.84 9.26
CA SER A 308 -20.53 -13.76 9.35
C SER A 308 -19.46 -13.28 10.35
N LEU A 309 -19.20 -11.97 10.39
CA LEU A 309 -18.28 -11.36 11.35
C LEU A 309 -18.80 -11.50 12.78
N ASP A 310 -20.09 -11.28 13.01
CA ASP A 310 -20.71 -11.46 14.32
C ASP A 310 -20.62 -12.91 14.79
N LYS A 311 -20.88 -13.88 13.91
CA LYS A 311 -20.68 -15.31 14.24
C LYS A 311 -19.24 -15.61 14.61
N LYS A 312 -18.27 -15.07 13.87
CA LYS A 312 -16.84 -15.25 14.19
C LYS A 312 -16.45 -14.57 15.50
N LYS A 313 -16.96 -13.36 15.76
CA LYS A 313 -16.78 -12.65 17.03
C LYS A 313 -17.26 -13.46 18.21
N GLN A 314 -18.45 -14.08 18.09
CA GLN A 314 -18.97 -14.98 19.13
C GLN A 314 -18.09 -16.22 19.29
N ALA A 315 -17.68 -16.87 18.19
CA ALA A 315 -16.80 -18.03 18.24
C ALA A 315 -15.45 -17.75 18.93
N VAL A 316 -14.92 -16.52 18.79
CA VAL A 316 -13.69 -16.11 19.50
C VAL A 316 -13.98 -15.89 20.99
N LYS A 317 -15.12 -15.29 21.34
CA LYS A 317 -15.51 -15.03 22.74
C LYS A 317 -15.83 -16.30 23.53
N ASP A 318 -16.46 -17.28 22.89
CA ASP A 318 -16.84 -18.54 23.52
C ASP A 318 -15.74 -19.62 23.44
N GLY A 319 -14.62 -19.31 22.77
CA GLY A 319 -13.46 -20.20 22.65
C GLY A 319 -13.62 -21.33 21.64
N THR A 320 -14.66 -21.31 20.81
CA THR A 320 -14.86 -22.31 19.74
C THR A 320 -14.10 -22.00 18.46
N PHE A 321 -13.52 -20.79 18.34
CA PHE A 321 -12.69 -20.41 17.21
C PHE A 321 -11.34 -21.15 17.24
N GLU A 322 -11.09 -21.96 16.23
CA GLU A 322 -9.83 -22.69 16.07
C GLU A 322 -8.72 -21.78 15.54
N PHE A 323 -7.80 -21.42 16.44
CA PHE A 323 -6.56 -20.73 16.09
C PHE A 323 -5.53 -21.72 15.54
N SER A 324 -4.86 -21.37 14.44
CA SER A 324 -3.66 -22.09 13.98
C SER A 324 -2.54 -21.97 15.01
N ASN A 325 -1.63 -22.94 15.11
CA ASN A 325 -0.48 -22.79 16.02
C ASN A 325 0.38 -21.56 15.65
N PRO A 326 0.95 -20.85 16.64
CA PRO A 326 1.92 -19.79 16.38
C PRO A 326 3.08 -20.31 15.53
N ILE A 327 3.59 -19.45 14.64
CA ILE A 327 4.68 -19.77 13.73
C ILE A 327 5.96 -19.15 14.29
N GLU A 328 6.95 -20.00 14.58
CA GLU A 328 8.27 -19.57 15.03
C GLU A 328 9.13 -19.03 13.89
N THR A 329 10.12 -18.19 14.25
CA THR A 329 11.10 -17.68 13.29
C THR A 329 12.06 -18.74 12.77
N VAL A 330 12.34 -18.67 11.47
CA VAL A 330 13.44 -19.36 10.80
C VAL A 330 14.56 -18.35 10.53
N GLU A 331 15.82 -18.76 10.70
CA GLU A 331 16.95 -17.89 10.40
C GLU A 331 17.10 -17.70 8.88
N MET A 332 17.31 -16.46 8.44
CA MET A 332 17.70 -16.16 7.06
C MET A 332 19.16 -16.58 6.87
N ASN A 333 19.40 -17.59 6.02
CA ASN A 333 20.75 -17.99 5.63
C ASN A 333 21.36 -17.09 4.55
#